data_AF-A0A927MYC0-F1
#
_entry.id   AF-A0A927MYC0-F1
#
_cell.length_a   1.000
_cell.length_b   1.000
_cell.length_c   1.000
_cell.angle_alpha   90.00
_cell.angle_beta   90.00
_cell.angle_gamma   90.00
#
_symmetry.space_group_name_H-M   'P 1'
#
loop_
_entity.id
_entity.type
_entity.pdbx_description
1 polymer ?
#
loop_
_entity_poly.entity_id
_entity_poly.type
_entity_poly.pdbx_seq_one_letter_code
_entity_poly.pdbx_strand_id
1 'polypeptide(L)'
;MGLDANYPAVTMNDPNGTVTVYNQDHVSIGYLGPSPYHSPSVNVTCRLKAWDEAYWYRLLSPDGWSFPATSAYVSADETHELNPGQAHPIPECANVSCLRRAGQAAGVGLLARWCPWPAWSGGGVRGAVRRDGSRGAP
;
A
#
# COMPACT_ATOMS: atom_id res chain seq x y z
N MET A 1 -15.20 4.51 -13.19
CA MET A 1 -15.21 3.02 -13.16
C MET A 1 -16.49 2.57 -12.48
N GLY A 2 -17.12 1.48 -12.93
CA GLY A 2 -18.36 0.96 -12.33
C GLY A 2 -18.10 0.17 -11.05
N LEU A 3 -19.09 0.12 -10.15
CA LEU A 3 -19.02 -0.73 -8.96
C LEU A 3 -19.34 -2.18 -9.31
N ASP A 4 -18.51 -3.12 -8.87
CA ASP A 4 -18.78 -4.56 -8.90
C ASP A 4 -19.51 -4.98 -7.62
N ALA A 5 -20.70 -5.58 -7.77
CA ALA A 5 -21.54 -6.00 -6.66
C ALA A 5 -20.93 -7.14 -5.81
N ASN A 6 -19.93 -7.85 -6.32
CA ASN A 6 -19.26 -8.96 -5.61
C ASN A 6 -18.15 -8.48 -4.67
N TYR A 7 -17.79 -7.20 -4.72
CA TYR A 7 -16.72 -6.63 -3.91
C TYR A 7 -17.27 -5.56 -2.98
N PRO A 8 -16.72 -5.43 -1.77
CA PRO A 8 -17.08 -4.31 -0.92
C PRO A 8 -16.69 -3.00 -1.57
N ALA A 9 -17.40 -1.94 -1.23
CA ALA A 9 -17.18 -0.60 -1.77
C ALA A 9 -17.11 0.42 -0.64
N VAL A 10 -16.29 1.44 -0.87
CA VAL A 10 -16.20 2.63 -0.03
C VAL A 10 -16.63 3.84 -0.82
N THR A 11 -17.14 4.83 -0.11
CA THR A 11 -17.58 6.11 -0.67
C THR A 11 -17.00 7.25 0.15
N MET A 12 -16.83 8.40 -0.48
CA MET A 12 -16.26 9.59 0.17
C MET A 12 -17.15 10.07 1.31
N ASN A 13 -16.53 10.60 2.38
CA ASN A 13 -17.24 11.22 3.50
C ASN A 13 -17.92 12.53 3.09
N ASP A 14 -17.26 13.33 2.25
CA ASP A 14 -17.84 14.54 1.66
C ASP A 14 -18.33 14.27 0.22
N PRO A 15 -19.64 14.31 -0.04
CA PRO A 15 -20.19 14.04 -1.37
C PRO A 15 -19.85 15.13 -2.40
N ASN A 16 -19.48 16.34 -1.97
CA ASN A 16 -19.06 17.44 -2.85
C ASN A 16 -17.54 17.60 -2.91
N GLY A 17 -16.82 16.84 -2.09
CA GLY A 17 -15.37 16.88 -1.98
C GLY A 17 -14.68 15.98 -3.01
N THR A 18 -13.37 15.84 -2.80
CA THR A 18 -12.53 14.90 -3.54
C THR A 18 -11.66 14.14 -2.58
N VAL A 19 -11.42 12.86 -2.85
CA VAL A 19 -10.48 12.03 -2.09
C VAL A 19 -9.30 11.67 -2.96
N THR A 20 -8.09 11.87 -2.44
CA THR A 20 -6.87 11.57 -3.20
C THR A 20 -6.64 10.07 -3.27
N VAL A 21 -6.28 9.58 -4.45
CA VAL A 21 -5.88 8.19 -4.69
C VAL A 21 -4.37 8.12 -4.77
N TYR A 22 -3.78 7.22 -3.99
CA TYR A 22 -2.33 7.02 -3.90
C TYR A 22 -1.92 5.67 -4.47
N ASN A 23 -0.70 5.57 -5.00
CA ASN A 23 -0.10 4.28 -5.36
C ASN A 23 0.59 3.59 -4.17
N GLN A 24 1.22 2.45 -4.43
CA GLN A 24 2.02 1.70 -3.44
C GLN A 24 3.22 2.46 -2.84
N ASP A 25 3.66 3.54 -3.49
CA ASP A 25 4.78 4.39 -3.05
C ASP A 25 4.29 5.68 -2.36
N HIS A 26 2.99 5.75 -2.05
CA HIS A 26 2.32 6.94 -1.48
C HIS A 26 2.41 8.19 -2.37
N VAL A 27 2.50 8.00 -3.68
CA VAL A 27 2.42 9.07 -4.68
C VAL A 27 0.97 9.22 -5.11
N SER A 28 0.48 10.47 -5.17
CA SER A 28 -0.85 10.76 -5.71
C SER A 28 -0.92 10.40 -7.19
N ILE A 29 -1.91 9.59 -7.56
CA ILE A 29 -2.14 9.11 -8.94
C ILE A 29 -3.50 9.54 -9.50
N GLY A 30 -4.38 10.11 -8.68
CA GLY A 30 -5.69 10.59 -9.10
C GLY A 30 -6.60 11.01 -7.95
N TYR A 31 -7.88 11.19 -8.27
CA TYR A 31 -8.90 11.65 -7.33
C TYR A 31 -10.23 10.91 -7.54
N LEU A 32 -10.89 10.55 -6.43
CA LEU A 32 -12.32 10.26 -6.38
C LEU A 32 -13.08 11.56 -6.20
N GLY A 33 -14.30 11.62 -6.72
CA GLY A 33 -15.11 12.84 -6.71
C GLY A 33 -16.37 12.73 -7.55
N PRO A 34 -17.28 13.72 -7.48
CA PRO A 34 -18.34 13.89 -8.46
C PRO A 34 -17.76 14.16 -9.87
N SER A 35 -18.57 14.09 -10.91
CA SER A 35 -18.13 14.40 -12.29
C SER A 35 -17.36 15.73 -12.32
N PRO A 36 -16.16 15.81 -12.94
CA PRO A 36 -15.61 14.91 -13.95
C PRO A 36 -14.69 13.76 -13.44
N TYR A 37 -14.66 13.49 -12.13
CA TYR A 37 -13.77 12.48 -11.55
C TYR A 37 -14.29 11.04 -11.74
N HIS A 38 -13.46 10.04 -11.40
CA HIS A 38 -13.67 8.63 -11.73
C HIS A 38 -14.94 7.99 -11.14
N SER A 39 -15.45 8.54 -10.03
CA SER A 39 -16.70 8.21 -9.29
C SER A 39 -16.53 8.66 -7.83
N PRO A 40 -17.61 9.00 -7.08
CA PRO A 40 -17.56 9.22 -5.63
C PRO A 40 -17.41 7.93 -4.81
N SER A 41 -17.58 6.76 -5.44
CA SER A 41 -17.48 5.45 -4.78
C SER A 41 -16.60 4.49 -5.59
N VAL A 42 -15.89 3.59 -4.90
CA VAL A 42 -14.95 2.65 -5.53
C VAL A 42 -14.97 1.28 -4.82
N ASN A 43 -14.75 0.20 -5.57
CA ASN A 43 -14.54 -1.12 -4.99
C ASN A 43 -13.16 -1.24 -4.38
N VAL A 44 -13.13 -1.93 -3.24
CA VAL A 44 -11.93 -2.20 -2.48
C VAL A 44 -11.79 -3.71 -2.27
N THR A 45 -10.55 -4.14 -2.05
CA THR A 45 -10.25 -5.55 -1.76
C THR A 45 -10.10 -5.76 -0.27
N CYS A 46 -9.49 -4.80 0.43
CA CYS A 46 -9.16 -4.95 1.83
C CYS A 46 -8.75 -3.62 2.50
N ARG A 47 -8.71 -3.62 3.84
CA ARG A 47 -8.21 -2.51 4.67
C ARG A 47 -6.83 -2.83 5.25
N LEU A 48 -5.92 -1.87 5.33
CA LEU A 48 -4.62 -2.05 5.98
C LEU A 48 -4.21 -0.83 6.78
N LYS A 49 -3.35 -1.03 7.78
CA LYS A 49 -2.64 0.06 8.46
C LYS A 49 -1.32 0.31 7.74
N ALA A 50 -1.16 1.49 7.14
CA ALA A 50 0.02 1.90 6.37
C ALA A 50 0.20 3.42 6.49
N TRP A 51 1.37 3.95 6.12
CA TRP A 51 1.73 5.38 6.11
C TRP A 51 1.22 6.19 7.31
N ASP A 52 2.13 6.53 8.23
CA ASP A 52 1.80 7.27 9.46
C ASP A 52 0.78 6.56 10.36
N GLU A 53 0.78 5.22 10.33
CA GLU A 53 -0.12 4.40 11.15
C GLU A 53 -1.62 4.67 10.87
N ALA A 54 -1.96 5.26 9.72
CA ALA A 54 -3.33 5.49 9.30
C ALA A 54 -3.94 4.24 8.66
N TYR A 55 -5.27 4.19 8.58
CA TYR A 55 -5.99 3.14 7.89
C TYR A 55 -6.24 3.52 6.44
N TRP A 56 -6.01 2.56 5.54
CA TRP A 56 -6.14 2.72 4.10
C TRP A 56 -6.93 1.58 3.51
N TYR A 57 -7.71 1.86 2.47
CA TYR A 57 -8.37 0.84 1.67
C TYR A 57 -7.62 0.62 0.36
N ARG A 58 -7.32 -0.64 0.06
CA ARG A 58 -6.74 -1.03 -1.22
C ARG A 58 -7.83 -1.18 -2.26
N LEU A 59 -7.73 -0.46 -3.37
CA LEU A 59 -8.67 -0.54 -4.49
C LEU A 59 -8.59 -1.91 -5.18
N LEU A 60 -9.71 -2.32 -5.78
CA LEU A 60 -9.79 -3.55 -6.57
C LEU A 60 -8.92 -3.50 -7.84
N SER A 61 -8.99 -2.39 -8.57
CA SER A 61 -8.16 -2.16 -9.75
C SER A 61 -7.36 -0.87 -9.58
N PRO A 62 -6.03 -0.92 -9.78
CA PRO A 62 -5.17 0.25 -9.84
C PRO A 62 -5.12 0.87 -11.25
N ASP A 63 -5.91 0.38 -12.20
CA ASP A 63 -5.92 0.87 -13.57
C ASP A 63 -6.80 2.11 -13.73
N GLY A 64 -6.64 2.81 -14.84
CA GLY A 64 -7.44 3.99 -15.18
C GLY A 64 -7.00 5.28 -14.49
N TRP A 65 -5.96 5.24 -13.66
CA TRP A 65 -5.35 6.44 -13.06
C TRP A 65 -4.24 7.00 -13.95
N SER A 66 -3.90 8.28 -13.75
CA SER A 66 -2.94 9.01 -14.59
C SER A 66 -1.52 8.45 -14.55
N PHE A 67 -1.20 7.68 -13.51
CA PHE A 67 0.11 7.05 -13.31
C PHE A 67 -0.03 5.53 -13.17
N PRO A 68 0.89 4.76 -13.78
CA PRO A 68 0.88 3.30 -13.64
C PRO A 68 1.13 2.92 -12.17
N ALA A 69 0.26 2.09 -11.63
CA ALA A 69 0.34 1.61 -10.26
C ALA A 69 0.11 0.10 -10.22
N THR A 70 0.85 -0.60 -9.37
CA THR A 70 0.58 -2.02 -9.09
C THR A 70 -0.53 -2.16 -8.06
N SER A 71 -0.75 -1.12 -7.25
CA SER A 71 -1.84 -1.03 -6.28
C SER A 71 -2.19 0.42 -6.02
N ALA A 72 -3.47 0.66 -5.83
CA ALA A 72 -4.02 1.98 -5.53
C ALA A 72 -4.73 1.95 -4.18
N TYR A 73 -4.68 3.08 -3.47
CA TYR A 73 -5.12 3.21 -2.09
C TYR A 73 -5.88 4.53 -1.88
N VAL A 74 -6.86 4.50 -0.98
CA VAL A 74 -7.57 5.69 -0.49
C VAL A 74 -7.62 5.69 1.02
N SER A 75 -7.60 6.87 1.62
CA SER A 75 -7.63 7.03 3.07
C SER A 75 -8.97 6.56 3.65
N ALA A 76 -8.92 5.80 4.75
CA ALA A 76 -10.11 5.42 5.50
C ALA A 76 -10.65 6.58 6.37
N ASP A 77 -9.89 7.64 6.59
CA ASP A 77 -10.38 8.83 7.29
C ASP A 77 -11.20 9.75 6.37
N GLU A 78 -11.00 9.65 5.06
CA GLU A 78 -11.72 10.43 4.04
C GLU A 78 -12.87 9.64 3.38
N THR A 79 -13.00 8.35 3.70
CA THR A 79 -14.00 7.45 3.14
C THR A 79 -14.72 6.64 4.21
N HIS A 80 -15.91 6.16 3.89
CA HIS A 80 -16.65 5.21 4.72
C HIS A 80 -17.18 4.07 3.85
N GLU A 81 -17.54 2.96 4.49
CA GLU A 81 -18.18 1.84 3.79
C GLU A 81 -19.50 2.30 3.17
N LEU A 82 -19.70 2.01 1.89
CA LEU A 82 -20.91 2.43 1.16
C LEU A 82 -22.17 1.83 1.79
N ASN A 83 -22.07 0.63 2.34
CA ASN A 83 -23.15 -0.05 3.04
C ASN A 83 -22.74 -0.27 4.51
N PRO A 84 -23.01 0.65 5.44
CA PRO A 84 -22.75 0.40 6.86
C PRO A 84 -23.66 -0.72 7.37
N GLY A 85 -23.09 -1.80 7.92
CA GLY A 85 -23.84 -2.94 8.50
C GLY A 85 -23.97 -4.19 7.62
N GLN A 86 -23.18 -4.29 6.54
CA GLN A 86 -23.04 -5.54 5.78
C GLN A 86 -22.62 -6.68 6.71
N ALA A 87 -23.18 -7.88 6.50
CA ALA A 87 -22.84 -9.06 7.30
C ALA A 87 -21.34 -9.42 7.24
N HIS A 88 -20.63 -8.92 6.22
CA HIS A 88 -19.20 -9.12 6.02
C HIS A 88 -18.49 -7.76 5.94
N PRO A 89 -17.77 -7.35 7.00
CA PRO A 89 -16.97 -6.13 6.95
C PRO A 89 -15.86 -6.27 5.90
N ILE A 90 -15.31 -5.13 5.46
CA ILE A 90 -14.13 -5.14 4.58
C ILE A 90 -13.02 -5.92 5.28
N PRO A 91 -12.48 -7.00 4.68
CA PRO A 91 -11.46 -7.79 5.34
C PRO A 91 -10.19 -6.96 5.50
N GLU A 92 -9.46 -7.18 6.58
CA GLU A 92 -8.08 -6.70 6.66
C GLU A 92 -7.29 -7.35 5.53
N CYS A 93 -6.42 -6.58 4.89
CA CYS A 93 -5.53 -7.10 3.87
C CYS A 93 -4.78 -8.23 4.52
N ALA A 94 -4.83 -9.41 3.89
CA ALA A 94 -3.98 -10.50 4.28
C ALA A 94 -2.55 -9.95 4.19
N ASN A 95 -2.02 -9.53 5.34
CA ASN A 95 -0.60 -9.40 5.53
C ASN A 95 -0.11 -10.76 5.03
N VAL A 96 0.68 -10.76 3.96
CA VAL A 96 1.61 -11.85 3.69
C VAL A 96 2.52 -11.91 4.90
N SER A 97 1.98 -12.48 5.97
CA SER A 97 2.54 -12.71 7.29
C SER A 97 3.46 -13.91 7.20
N CYS A 98 4.29 -13.97 6.15
CA CYS A 98 5.46 -14.82 6.14
C CYS A 98 6.60 -14.22 6.97
N LEU A 99 6.51 -12.95 7.44
CA LEU A 99 7.68 -12.26 8.00
C LEU A 99 7.51 -11.49 9.32
N ARG A 100 6.40 -11.60 10.06
CA ARG A 100 6.32 -11.04 11.44
C ARG A 100 6.01 -12.02 12.57
N ARG A 101 5.79 -13.31 12.28
CA ARG A 101 5.72 -14.36 13.31
C ARG A 101 6.99 -15.22 13.43
N ALA A 102 8.02 -14.96 12.63
CA ALA A 102 9.32 -15.63 12.74
C ALA A 102 10.23 -15.08 13.86
N GLY A 103 9.79 -14.04 14.60
CA GLY A 103 10.50 -13.53 15.78
C GLY A 103 10.24 -14.34 17.06
N GLN A 104 9.34 -15.33 17.03
CA GLN A 104 8.99 -16.18 18.18
C GLN A 104 9.35 -17.66 17.98
N ALA A 105 10.11 -17.98 16.93
CA ALA A 105 10.58 -19.34 16.67
C ALA A 105 12.11 -19.34 16.56
N ALA A 106 12.77 -19.14 17.71
CA ALA A 106 14.10 -19.68 17.91
C ALA A 106 13.98 -21.21 17.89
N GLY A 107 14.18 -21.83 16.73
CA GLY A 107 14.25 -23.28 16.65
C GLY A 107 13.77 -23.84 15.32
N VAL A 108 14.68 -24.57 14.69
CA VAL A 108 14.45 -25.50 13.59
C VAL A 108 14.27 -24.83 12.23
N GLY A 109 15.38 -24.81 11.49
CA GLY A 109 15.41 -24.33 10.11
C GLY A 109 14.57 -25.18 9.17
N LEU A 110 14.12 -24.56 8.09
CA LEU A 110 14.01 -25.12 6.74
C LEU A 110 13.53 -24.00 5.79
N LEU A 111 14.38 -23.67 4.82
CA LEU A 111 14.06 -23.14 3.49
C LEU A 111 13.23 -21.84 3.40
N ALA A 112 13.88 -20.70 3.64
CA ALA A 112 13.45 -19.41 3.11
C ALA A 112 13.76 -19.33 1.61
N ARG A 113 12.77 -19.60 0.75
CA ARG A 113 12.82 -19.24 -0.67
C ARG A 113 11.55 -18.47 -1.04
N TRP A 114 11.77 -17.20 -1.40
CA TRP A 114 10.86 -16.28 -2.11
C TRP A 114 9.81 -15.53 -1.28
N CYS A 115 10.17 -14.34 -0.82
CA CYS A 115 9.28 -13.16 -0.88
C CYS A 115 10.13 -11.93 -1.23
N PRO A 116 10.12 -11.45 -2.48
CA PRO A 116 10.73 -10.16 -2.83
C PRO A 116 9.77 -9.05 -2.42
N TRP A 117 10.07 -8.37 -1.31
CA TRP A 117 9.69 -6.97 -1.15
C TRP A 117 10.69 -6.13 -1.96
N PRO A 118 10.26 -5.12 -2.73
CA PRO A 118 11.19 -4.15 -3.30
C PRO A 118 11.72 -3.29 -2.14
N ALA A 119 12.86 -3.70 -1.60
CA ALA A 119 13.69 -2.82 -0.79
C ALA A 119 14.20 -1.72 -1.71
N TRP A 120 13.60 -0.52 -1.64
CA TRP A 120 14.22 0.66 -2.22
C TRP A 120 15.48 0.96 -1.40
N SER A 121 16.61 0.47 -1.90
CA SER A 121 17.94 0.82 -1.44
C SER A 121 18.21 2.24 -1.94
N GLY A 122 18.05 3.22 -1.06
CA GLY A 122 18.59 4.55 -1.27
C GLY A 122 20.08 4.43 -1.61
N GLY A 123 20.48 5.10 -2.70
CA GLY A 123 21.81 4.99 -3.30
C GLY A 123 22.94 5.29 -2.33
N GLY A 124 23.66 4.25 -1.92
CA GLY A 124 24.99 4.34 -1.35
C GLY A 124 26.03 4.15 -2.45
N VAL A 125 26.59 5.25 -2.95
CA VAL A 125 27.78 5.24 -3.80
C VAL A 125 28.91 4.52 -3.07
N ARG A 126 29.31 3.36 -3.59
CA ARG A 126 30.52 2.65 -3.17
C ARG A 126 31.73 3.38 -3.73
N GLY A 127 32.60 3.83 -2.83
CA GLY A 127 33.97 4.23 -3.12
C GLY A 127 34.90 3.72 -2.03
N ALA A 128 34.92 2.40 -1.80
CA ALA A 128 35.89 1.78 -0.91
C ALA A 128 37.17 1.46 -1.69
N VAL A 129 38.19 2.32 -1.58
CA VAL A 129 39.58 1.98 -1.87
C VAL A 129 40.23 1.56 -0.56
N ARG A 130 40.52 0.26 -0.42
CA ARG A 130 41.49 -0.25 0.56
C ARG A 130 42.88 -0.27 -0.07
N ARG A 131 43.86 0.39 0.55
CA ARG A 131 45.26 -0.05 0.71
C ARG A 131 45.73 0.56 2.03
N ASP A 132 45.72 -0.20 3.11
CA ASP A 132 46.85 -0.99 3.62
C ASP A 132 48.08 -0.13 3.93
N GLY A 133 48.45 -0.10 5.20
CA GLY A 133 49.40 0.86 5.75
C GLY A 133 50.85 0.44 5.55
N SER A 134 51.77 1.41 5.67
CA SER A 134 53.13 1.17 6.12
C SER A 134 53.80 2.48 6.57
N ARG A 135 54.40 2.36 7.75
CA ARG A 135 55.34 3.23 8.48
C ARG A 135 56.36 3.98 7.61
N GLY A 136 56.83 5.10 8.15
CA GLY A 136 58.26 5.43 8.15
C GLY A 136 58.63 6.80 7.59
N ALA A 137 58.97 7.72 8.51
CA ALA A 137 59.86 8.85 8.25
C ALA A 137 61.27 8.33 7.87
N PRO A 138 62.17 9.17 7.33
CA PRO A 138 62.78 10.27 8.10
C PRO A 138 62.58 11.66 7.48
#